data_AF-A0AAV6UXA4-F1
#
_entry.id   AF-A0AAV6UXA4-F1
#
_cell.length_a   1.000
_cell.length_b   1.000
_cell.length_c   1.000
_cell.angle_alpha   90.00
_cell.angle_beta   90.00
_cell.angle_gamma   90.00
#
_symmetry.space_group_name_H-M   'P 1'
#
loop_
_entity.id
_entity.type
_entity.pdbx_description
1 polymer ?
#
loop_
_entity_poly.entity_id
_entity_poly.type
_entity_poly.pdbx_seq_one_letter_code
_entity_poly.pdbx_strand_id
1 'polypeptide(L)'
;MSLPCDITSTIDDDEVYLVLWYKDEVANPIYSLDARRGKLGQARHASSEDLTGRSFFSSKQQPAVLEVDRISLDDEGIYRCRVDFKRARTRHSALLVTVVGEFELT
;
A
#
# COMPACT_ATOMS: atom_id res chain seq x y z
N MET A 1 5.07 3.65 -10.18
CA MET A 1 3.64 3.98 -10.07
C MET A 1 3.33 4.32 -8.62
N SER A 2 2.36 5.20 -8.40
CA SER A 2 1.99 5.67 -7.07
C SER A 2 0.54 5.29 -6.79
N LEU A 3 0.32 4.41 -5.81
CA LEU A 3 -0.99 3.85 -5.49
C LEU A 3 -1.57 4.51 -4.23
N PRO A 4 -2.65 5.30 -4.33
CA PRO A 4 -3.18 6.05 -3.20
C PRO A 4 -3.90 5.16 -2.18
N CYS A 5 -3.70 5.46 -0.91
CA CYS A 5 -4.46 4.92 0.21
C CYS A 5 -4.74 6.00 1.25
N ASP A 6 -6.03 6.22 1.52
CA ASP A 6 -6.48 7.21 2.49
C ASP A 6 -6.34 6.66 3.92
N ILE A 7 -5.36 7.21 4.64
CA ILE A 7 -5.07 6.90 6.05
C ILE A 7 -5.62 7.94 7.03
N THR A 8 -6.56 8.81 6.62
CA THR A 8 -7.16 9.83 7.50
C THR A 8 -8.29 9.23 8.33
N SER A 9 -8.13 9.20 9.66
CA SER A 9 -9.17 8.73 10.57
C SER A 9 -10.37 9.70 10.60
N THR A 10 -11.56 9.16 10.84
CA THR A 10 -12.78 9.95 11.10
C THR A 10 -12.89 10.39 12.57
N ILE A 11 -11.95 9.98 13.41
CA ILE A 11 -11.87 10.32 14.83
C ILE A 11 -10.65 11.21 15.05
N ASP A 12 -10.86 12.36 15.69
CA ASP A 12 -9.78 13.27 16.07
C ASP A 12 -8.78 12.59 17.02
N ASP A 13 -7.49 12.88 16.83
CA ASP A 13 -6.35 12.30 17.55
C ASP A 13 -6.30 10.75 17.53
N ASP A 14 -6.88 10.13 16.52
CA ASP A 14 -6.72 8.70 16.29
C ASP A 14 -5.42 8.39 15.54
N GLU A 15 -4.91 7.19 15.79
CA GLU A 15 -3.62 6.74 15.27
C GLU A 15 -3.84 5.64 14.24
N VAL A 16 -3.12 5.74 13.12
CA VAL A 16 -2.98 4.63 12.18
C VAL A 16 -2.18 3.53 12.86
N TYR A 17 -2.75 2.32 12.94
CA TYR A 17 -2.18 1.21 13.69
C TYR A 17 -1.51 0.18 12.77
N LEU A 18 -2.10 -0.07 11.59
CA LEU A 18 -1.57 -1.00 10.59
C LEU A 18 -2.06 -0.61 9.20
N VAL A 19 -1.18 -0.63 8.20
CA VAL A 19 -1.56 -0.54 6.77
C VAL A 19 -1.11 -1.82 6.08
N LEU A 20 -2.02 -2.47 5.37
CA LEU A 20 -1.75 -3.69 4.60
C LEU A 20 -2.16 -3.46 3.15
N TRP A 21 -1.31 -3.87 2.23
CA TRP A 21 -1.63 -3.92 0.81
C TRP A 21 -1.70 -5.36 0.34
N TYR A 22 -2.70 -5.65 -0.48
CA TYR A 22 -2.92 -6.92 -1.15
C TYR A 22 -2.98 -6.69 -2.65
N LYS A 23 -2.60 -7.68 -3.44
CA LYS A 23 -2.77 -7.71 -4.89
C LYS A 23 -3.55 -8.98 -5.26
N ASP A 24 -4.62 -8.82 -6.03
CA ASP A 24 -5.46 -9.91 -6.51
C ASP A 24 -5.86 -10.87 -5.36
N GLU A 25 -6.07 -12.15 -5.62
CA GLU A 25 -6.52 -13.10 -4.59
C GLU A 25 -5.39 -13.61 -3.67
N VAL A 26 -4.24 -12.92 -3.63
CA VAL A 26 -3.13 -13.27 -2.73
C VAL A 26 -3.54 -13.03 -1.28
N ALA A 27 -3.58 -14.11 -0.50
CA ALA A 27 -4.04 -14.08 0.90
C ALA A 27 -3.11 -13.30 1.84
N ASN A 28 -1.80 -13.33 1.57
CA ASN A 28 -0.81 -12.60 2.36
C ASN A 28 -0.62 -11.17 1.82
N PRO A 29 -0.42 -10.16 2.69
CA PRO A 29 -0.12 -8.81 2.23
C PRO A 29 1.17 -8.76 1.39
N ILE A 30 1.12 -8.07 0.26
CA ILE A 30 2.29 -7.76 -0.59
C ILE A 30 3.13 -6.63 0.01
N TYR A 31 2.54 -5.78 0.85
CA TYR A 31 3.24 -4.75 1.61
C TYR A 31 2.55 -4.52 2.96
N SER A 32 3.32 -4.18 3.98
CA SER A 32 2.81 -3.78 5.28
C SER A 32 3.59 -2.62 5.89
N LEU A 33 2.87 -1.75 6.59
CA LEU A 33 3.39 -0.76 7.53
C LEU A 33 2.75 -1.04 8.89
N ASP A 34 3.57 -1.42 9.88
CA ASP A 34 3.15 -1.86 11.21
C ASP A 34 3.58 -0.84 12.26
N ALA A 35 2.63 0.01 12.69
CA ALA A 35 2.85 1.05 13.69
C ALA A 35 2.45 0.59 15.09
N ARG A 36 2.11 -0.69 15.30
CA ARG A 36 1.54 -1.16 16.57
C ARG A 36 2.45 -1.01 17.78
N ARG A 37 3.77 -0.88 17.53
CA ARG A 37 4.82 -0.72 18.55
C ARG A 37 5.51 0.64 18.47
N GLY A 38 4.81 1.72 18.12
CA GLY A 38 5.41 3.05 18.12
C GLY A 38 4.57 4.10 17.41
N LYS A 39 5.24 5.18 16.98
CA LYS A 39 4.62 6.23 16.16
C LYS A 39 4.64 5.82 14.69
N LEU A 40 3.69 6.33 13.92
CA LEU A 40 3.57 6.05 12.48
C LEU A 40 4.88 6.28 11.71
N GLY A 41 5.62 7.35 12.02
CA GLY A 41 6.89 7.67 11.36
C GLY A 41 8.06 6.73 11.69
N GLN A 42 7.89 5.79 12.62
CA GLN A 42 8.86 4.77 13.01
C GLN A 42 8.31 3.35 12.80
N ALA A 43 7.20 3.24 12.07
CA ALA A 43 6.56 1.97 11.81
C ALA A 43 7.52 1.01 11.09
N ARG A 44 7.32 -0.29 11.32
CA ARG A 44 8.10 -1.32 10.63
C ARG A 44 7.47 -1.60 9.28
N HIS A 45 8.29 -1.63 8.23
CA HIS A 45 7.84 -1.96 6.89
C HIS A 45 8.26 -3.39 6.53
N ALA A 46 7.44 -4.06 5.73
CA ALA A 46 7.81 -5.33 5.08
C ALA A 46 7.09 -5.45 3.73
N SER A 47 7.75 -6.07 2.77
CA SER A 47 7.25 -6.32 1.41
C SER A 47 7.35 -7.80 1.06
N SER A 48 6.54 -8.27 0.11
CA SER A 48 6.74 -9.56 -0.56
C SER A 48 8.05 -9.56 -1.35
N GLU A 49 8.50 -10.75 -1.76
CA GLU A 49 9.71 -10.92 -2.58
C GLU A 49 9.61 -10.10 -3.88
N ASP A 50 8.48 -10.19 -4.58
CA ASP A 50 8.24 -9.48 -5.84
C ASP A 50 8.33 -7.95 -5.72
N LEU A 51 8.11 -7.38 -4.53
CA LEU A 51 8.14 -5.94 -4.28
C LEU A 51 9.41 -5.47 -3.55
N THR A 52 10.28 -6.40 -3.14
CA THR A 52 11.44 -6.10 -2.32
C THR A 52 12.45 -5.24 -3.09
N GLY A 53 12.88 -4.13 -2.48
CA GLY A 53 13.83 -3.20 -3.08
C GLY A 53 13.28 -2.35 -4.22
N ARG A 54 11.98 -2.43 -4.53
CA ARG A 54 11.32 -1.56 -5.51
C ARG A 54 10.01 -0.97 -5.00
N SER A 55 9.70 -1.10 -3.72
CA SER A 55 8.48 -0.55 -3.14
C SER A 55 8.71 0.17 -1.82
N PHE A 56 7.94 1.23 -1.58
CA PHE A 56 7.94 1.95 -0.32
C PHE A 56 6.59 2.63 -0.08
N PHE A 57 6.04 2.48 1.13
CA PHE A 57 4.84 3.22 1.52
C PHE A 57 5.19 4.54 2.21
N SER A 58 4.77 5.65 1.62
CA SER A 58 4.91 6.97 2.21
C SER A 58 3.64 7.41 2.91
N SER A 59 3.66 7.41 4.24
CA SER A 59 2.57 7.93 5.07
C SER A 59 2.56 9.46 5.20
N LYS A 60 3.52 10.16 4.58
CA LYS A 60 3.65 11.63 4.64
C LYS A 60 2.99 12.34 3.47
N GLN A 61 2.76 11.64 2.37
CA GLN A 61 2.03 12.19 1.23
C GLN A 61 0.53 12.28 1.57
N GLN A 62 -0.19 13.18 0.89
CA GLN A 62 -1.63 13.37 1.06
C GLN A 62 -2.35 13.20 -0.30
N PRO A 63 -3.02 12.06 -0.57
CA PRO A 63 -3.15 10.88 0.29
C PRO A 63 -1.82 10.13 0.44
N ALA A 64 -1.73 9.24 1.43
CA ALA A 64 -0.58 8.34 1.56
C ALA A 64 -0.51 7.40 0.35
N VAL A 65 0.69 6.97 -0.04
CA VAL A 65 0.87 6.20 -1.27
C VAL A 65 1.80 5.02 -1.08
N LEU A 66 1.49 3.90 -1.73
CA LEU A 66 2.46 2.85 -2.02
C LEU A 66 3.14 3.20 -3.35
N GLU A 67 4.42 3.55 -3.27
CA GLU A 67 5.27 3.69 -4.45
C GLU A 67 5.78 2.32 -4.86
N VAL A 68 5.71 2.03 -6.15
CA VAL A 68 6.30 0.85 -6.78
C VAL A 68 7.13 1.31 -7.98
N ASP A 69 8.43 1.08 -7.95
CA ASP A 69 9.36 1.39 -9.04
C ASP A 69 9.57 0.18 -9.95
N ARG A 70 10.22 0.40 -11.10
CA ARG A 70 10.57 -0.65 -12.08
C ARG A 70 9.36 -1.53 -12.42
N ILE A 71 8.32 -0.89 -12.96
CA ILE A 71 7.03 -1.52 -13.28
C ILE A 71 7.21 -2.59 -14.36
N SER A 72 6.58 -3.74 -14.18
CA SER A 72 6.46 -4.81 -15.18
C SER A 72 4.99 -5.12 -15.47
N LEU A 73 4.74 -5.94 -16.50
CA LEU A 73 3.39 -6.40 -16.83
C LEU A 73 2.74 -7.20 -15.68
N ASP A 74 3.54 -7.87 -14.85
CA ASP A 74 3.04 -8.63 -13.69
C ASP A 74 2.50 -7.73 -12.57
N ASP A 75 2.80 -6.43 -12.62
CA ASP A 75 2.24 -5.44 -11.69
C ASP A 75 0.78 -5.09 -12.00
N GLU A 76 0.24 -5.48 -13.16
CA GLU A 76 -1.19 -5.38 -13.47
C GLU A 76 -2.03 -6.19 -12.48
N GLY A 77 -3.16 -5.62 -12.05
CA GLY A 77 -4.08 -6.32 -11.14
C GLY A 77 -4.88 -5.39 -10.25
N ILE A 78 -5.64 -5.98 -9.33
CA ILE A 78 -6.43 -5.25 -8.33
C ILE A 78 -5.63 -5.11 -7.05
N TYR A 79 -5.32 -3.87 -6.68
CA TYR A 79 -4.65 -3.56 -5.43
C TYR A 79 -5.67 -3.15 -4.39
N ARG A 80 -5.56 -3.72 -3.19
CA ARG A 80 -6.43 -3.39 -2.06
C ARG A 80 -5.60 -2.87 -0.90
N CYS A 81 -5.90 -1.67 -0.43
CA CYS A 81 -5.35 -1.15 0.81
C CYS A 81 -6.34 -1.42 1.96
N ARG A 82 -5.83 -1.91 3.08
CA ARG A 82 -6.54 -1.99 4.35
C ARG A 82 -5.79 -1.12 5.37
N VAL A 83 -6.52 -0.24 6.03
CA VAL A 83 -6.01 0.63 7.10
C VAL A 83 -6.75 0.30 8.38
N ASP A 84 -6.04 -0.22 9.37
CA ASP A 84 -6.55 -0.36 10.72
C ASP A 84 -6.14 0.86 11.53
N PHE A 85 -7.12 1.46 12.18
CA PHE A 85 -6.92 2.54 13.14
C PHE A 85 -7.01 2.00 14.56
N LYS A 86 -6.49 2.76 15.52
CA LYS A 86 -6.53 2.38 16.93
C LYS A 86 -7.96 2.46 17.49
N ARG A 87 -8.77 3.41 17.02
CA ARG A 87 -10.14 3.64 17.51
C ARG A 87 -11.20 3.58 16.41
N ALA A 88 -10.94 4.19 15.25
CA ALA A 88 -11.88 4.19 14.15
C ALA A 88 -12.02 2.79 13.53
N ARG A 89 -13.09 2.59 12.75
CA ARG A 89 -13.27 1.34 12.01
C ARG A 89 -12.18 1.19 10.95
N THR A 90 -11.79 -0.06 10.68
CA THR A 90 -10.93 -0.39 9.54
C THR A 90 -11.51 0.18 8.25
N ARG A 91 -10.64 0.76 7.43
CA ARG A 91 -10.97 1.22 6.08
C ARG A 91 -10.36 0.31 5.04
N HIS A 92 -11.09 0.09 3.96
CA HIS A 92 -10.63 -0.62 2.78
C HIS A 92 -10.79 0.26 1.55
N SER A 93 -9.79 0.27 0.67
CA SER A 93 -9.88 0.81 -0.68
C SER A 93 -9.37 -0.21 -1.68
N ALA A 94 -9.86 -0.14 -2.91
CA ALA A 94 -9.41 -0.98 -4.01
C ALA A 94 -9.25 -0.14 -5.27
N LEU A 95 -8.27 -0.48 -6.09
CA LEU A 95 -8.00 0.17 -7.37
C LEU A 95 -7.50 -0.86 -8.38
N LEU A 96 -7.96 -0.72 -9.62
CA LEU A 96 -7.46 -1.49 -10.76
C LEU A 96 -6.22 -0.81 -11.32
N VAL A 97 -5.12 -1.54 -11.41
CA VAL A 97 -3.91 -1.13 -12.13
C VAL A 97 -3.89 -1.86 -13.45
N THR A 98 -3.71 -1.11 -14.53
CA THR A 98 -3.46 -1.63 -15.88
C THR A 98 -2.06 -1.20 -16.30
N VAL A 99 -1.26 -2.13 -16.83
CA VAL A 99 0.10 -1.84 -17.28
C VAL A 99 0.14 -1.97 -18.80
N VAL A 100 0.53 -0.89 -19.47
CA VAL A 100 0.66 -0.86 -20.93
C VAL A 100 2.13 -1.01 -21.29
N GLY A 101 2.48 -2.08 -22.00
CA GLY A 101 3.81 -2.28 -22.58
C GLY A 101 3.89 -1.72 -24.00
N GLU A 102 5.06 -1.22 -24.39
CA GLU A 102 5.36 -0.91 -25.79
C GLU A 102 5.93 -2.16 -26.46
N PHE A 103 5.31 -2.62 -27.54
CA PHE A 103 5.85 -3.68 -28.38
C PHE A 103 6.75 -3.04 -29.46
N GLU A 104 8.04 -3.36 -29.47
CA GLU A 104 8.86 -3.10 -30.66
C GLU A 104 8.54 -4.17 -31.72
N LEU A 105 8.00 -3.73 -32.85
CA LEU A 105 7.89 -4.59 -34.03
C LEU A 105 9.31 -4.79 -34.58
N THR A 106 9.90 -5.96 -34.30
CA THR A 106 11.06 -6.49 -35.03
C THR A 106 10.74 -6.70 -36.50
#